data_AF-A0AAV4MCA8-F1
#
_entry.id   AF-A0AAV4MCA8-F1
#
_cell.length_a   1.000
_cell.length_b   1.000
_cell.length_c   1.000
_cell.angle_alpha   90.00
_cell.angle_beta   90.00
_cell.angle_gamma   90.00
#
_symmetry.space_group_name_H-M   'P 1'
#
loop_
_entity.id
_entity.type
_entity.pdbx_description
1 polymer ?
#
loop_
_entity_poly.entity_id
_entity_poly.type
_entity_poly.pdbx_seq_one_letter_code
_entity_poly.pdbx_strand_id
1 'polypeptide(L)'
;MLFYGARNETAEEIRNVIGYKFANVKDDEPQSYFQKFLKELDNNSDSYTLTCANTAASDKAFKVKKEYISLLEEYFKAFFQEVDFSNETEKAVKLLNE
;
A
#
# COMPACT_ATOMS: atom_id res chain seq x y z
N MET A 1 2.81 -1.92 -2.36
CA MET A 1 2.61 -1.71 -0.91
C MET A 1 3.17 -2.88 -0.11
N LEU A 2 2.43 -3.98 0.10
CA LEU A 2 2.81 -5.06 1.03
C LEU A 2 4.19 -5.70 0.77
N PHE A 3 4.56 -5.88 -0.51
CA PHE A 3 5.87 -6.42 -0.90
C PHE A 3 7.05 -5.71 -0.22
N TYR A 4 7.00 -4.37 -0.10
CA TYR A 4 8.08 -3.57 0.48
C TYR A 4 8.19 -3.69 2.01
N GLY A 5 7.18 -4.24 2.68
CA GLY A 5 7.21 -4.57 4.10
C GLY A 5 7.66 -6.01 4.38
N ALA A 6 7.69 -6.87 3.35
CA ALA A 6 8.02 -8.29 3.47
C ALA A 6 9.53 -8.55 3.31
N ARG A 7 9.98 -9.70 3.80
CA ARG A 7 11.36 -10.20 3.67
C ARG A 7 11.32 -11.71 3.36
N ASN A 8 12.43 -12.24 2.86
CA ASN A 8 12.68 -13.67 2.66
C ASN A 8 11.50 -14.38 1.94
N GLU A 9 11.02 -15.50 2.48
CA GLU A 9 10.01 -16.35 1.88
C GLU A 9 8.70 -15.60 1.62
N THR A 10 8.27 -14.75 2.57
CA THR A 10 7.06 -13.93 2.38
C THR A 10 7.20 -12.98 1.20
N ALA A 11 8.37 -12.37 1.01
CA ALA A 11 8.61 -11.51 -0.15
C ALA A 11 8.66 -12.32 -1.45
N GLU A 12 9.26 -13.52 -1.43
CA GLU A 12 9.32 -14.40 -2.60
C GLU A 12 7.93 -14.86 -3.04
N GLU A 13 7.07 -15.27 -2.10
CA GLU A 13 5.70 -15.69 -2.40
C GLU A 13 4.89 -14.56 -3.06
N ILE A 14 4.99 -13.33 -2.53
CA ILE A 14 4.33 -12.16 -3.13
C ILE A 14 4.83 -11.93 -4.57
N ARG A 15 6.14 -12.02 -4.80
CA ARG A 15 6.74 -11.85 -6.15
C ARG A 15 6.28 -12.92 -7.14
N ASN A 16 6.12 -14.15 -6.66
CA ASN A 16 5.68 -15.28 -7.47
C ASN A 16 4.21 -15.12 -7.87
N VAL A 17 3.33 -14.84 -6.90
CA VAL A 17 1.87 -14.78 -7.11
C VAL A 17 1.45 -13.56 -7.95
N ILE A 18 2.05 -12.40 -7.70
CA ILE A 18 1.72 -11.16 -8.44
C ILE A 18 2.37 -11.14 -9.84
N GLY A 19 3.27 -12.09 -10.13
CA GLY A 19 3.88 -12.27 -11.45
C GLY A 19 5.14 -11.44 -11.70
N TYR A 20 5.72 -10.80 -10.68
CA TYR A 20 6.99 -10.06 -10.83
C TYR A 20 8.14 -10.96 -11.27
N LYS A 21 8.21 -12.18 -10.74
CA LYS A 21 9.24 -13.15 -11.14
C LYS A 21 9.06 -13.58 -12.60
N PHE A 22 7.83 -13.83 -13.03
CA PHE A 22 7.52 -14.19 -14.42
C PHE A 22 7.85 -13.05 -15.39
N ALA A 23 7.50 -11.82 -15.02
CA ALA A 23 7.78 -10.62 -15.81
C ALA A 23 9.22 -10.09 -15.67
N ASN A 24 10.09 -10.78 -14.92
CA ASN A 24 11.47 -10.38 -14.63
C ASN A 24 11.60 -8.94 -14.06
N VAL A 25 10.62 -8.52 -13.26
CA VAL A 25 10.59 -7.20 -12.60
C VAL A 25 11.53 -7.23 -11.40
N LYS A 26 12.48 -6.30 -11.30
CA LYS A 26 13.41 -6.20 -10.17
C LYS A 26 12.72 -5.73 -8.89
N ASP A 27 13.38 -5.82 -7.73
CA ASP A 27 12.76 -5.47 -6.45
C ASP A 27 12.53 -3.96 -6.27
N ASP A 28 13.33 -3.12 -6.94
CA ASP A 28 13.32 -1.66 -6.86
C ASP A 28 12.42 -0.97 -7.90
N GLU A 29 11.95 -1.73 -8.88
CA GLU A 29 11.13 -1.24 -9.99
C GLU A 29 9.63 -1.05 -9.64
N PRO A 30 8.95 -1.94 -8.88
CA PRO A 30 7.50 -1.88 -8.70
C PRO A 30 7.00 -0.55 -8.14
N GLN A 31 7.73 0.08 -7.20
CA GLN A 31 7.32 1.35 -6.60
C GLN A 31 7.20 2.46 -7.65
N SER A 32 8.14 2.53 -8.60
CA SER A 32 8.11 3.52 -9.67
C SER A 32 6.98 3.27 -10.66
N TYR A 33 6.69 1.99 -10.95
CA TYR A 33 5.60 1.61 -11.85
C TYR A 33 4.24 1.94 -11.25
N PHE A 34 4.03 1.62 -9.97
CA PHE A 34 2.80 1.97 -9.27
C PHE A 34 2.65 3.48 -9.08
N GLN A 35 3.73 4.20 -8.77
CA GLN A 35 3.68 5.65 -8.66
C GLN A 35 3.24 6.29 -9.99
N LYS A 36 3.80 5.85 -11.12
CA LYS A 36 3.38 6.30 -12.46
C LYS A 36 1.92 5.95 -12.72
N PHE A 37 1.53 4.70 -12.47
CA PHE A 37 0.16 4.24 -12.66
C PHE A 37 -0.85 5.08 -11.87
N LEU A 38 -0.63 5.26 -10.56
CA LEU A 38 -1.49 6.07 -9.70
C LEU A 38 -1.50 7.55 -10.08
N LYS A 39 -0.43 8.06 -10.69
CA LYS A 39 -0.42 9.42 -11.26
C LYS A 39 -1.33 9.52 -12.49
N GLU A 40 -1.33 8.50 -13.36
CA GLU A 40 -2.23 8.47 -14.50
C GLU A 40 -3.69 8.29 -14.10
N LEU A 41 -4.00 7.56 -13.02
CA LEU A 41 -5.38 7.45 -12.53
C LEU A 41 -5.94 8.79 -12.06
N ASP A 42 -5.11 9.65 -11.47
CA ASP A 42 -5.52 10.99 -11.05
C ASP A 42 -5.74 11.93 -12.25
N ASN A 43 -5.15 11.63 -13.40
CA ASN A 43 -5.37 12.34 -14.65
C ASN A 43 -6.74 11.95 -15.23
N ASN A 44 -7.81 12.40 -14.56
CA ASN A 44 -9.18 12.19 -14.99
C ASN A 44 -9.40 12.80 -16.38
N SER A 45 -10.13 12.08 -17.25
CA SER A 45 -10.60 12.64 -18.51
C SER A 45 -11.94 13.37 -18.30
N ASP A 46 -12.34 14.19 -19.27
CA ASP A 46 -13.68 14.80 -19.27
C ASP A 46 -14.81 13.76 -19.39
N SER A 47 -14.48 12.50 -19.71
CA SER A 47 -15.44 11.44 -19.99
C SER A 47 -15.70 10.48 -18.83
N TYR A 48 -14.85 10.46 -17.80
CA TYR A 48 -15.06 9.64 -16.61
C TYR A 48 -14.26 10.16 -15.42
N THR A 49 -14.75 9.84 -14.22
CA THR A 49 -14.00 10.03 -12.97
C THR A 49 -13.56 8.67 -12.46
N LEU A 50 -12.27 8.52 -12.15
CA LEU A 50 -11.72 7.35 -11.48
C LEU A 50 -11.03 7.78 -10.19
N THR A 51 -11.45 7.20 -9.07
CA THR A 51 -10.87 7.44 -7.76
C THR A 51 -10.40 6.12 -7.16
N CYS A 52 -9.28 6.17 -6.43
CA CYS A 52 -8.72 5.03 -5.73
C CYS A 52 -8.32 5.46 -4.32
N ALA A 53 -8.62 4.63 -3.33
CA ALA A 53 -8.20 4.82 -1.95
C ALA A 53 -7.32 3.65 -1.54
N ASN A 54 -6.05 3.94 -1.26
CA ASN A 54 -5.09 2.96 -0.74
C ASN A 54 -4.87 3.28 0.74
N THR A 55 -5.04 2.28 1.61
CA THR A 55 -4.81 2.45 3.05
C THR A 55 -4.10 1.22 3.59
N ALA A 56 -3.17 1.43 4.53
CA ALA A 56 -2.62 0.39 5.38
C ALA A 56 -2.86 0.76 6.84
N ALA A 57 -3.35 -0.18 7.63
CA ALA A 57 -3.59 0.02 9.05
C ALA A 57 -2.80 -0.99 9.88
N SER A 58 -2.27 -0.56 11.02
CA SER A 58 -1.63 -1.44 11.99
C SER A 58 -2.19 -1.20 13.38
N ASP A 59 -2.21 -2.25 14.21
CA ASP A 59 -2.51 -2.04 15.62
C ASP A 59 -1.43 -1.16 16.25
N LYS A 60 -1.84 -0.17 17.06
CA LYS A 60 -0.95 0.75 17.76
C LYS A 60 0.06 0.07 18.68
N ALA A 61 -0.19 -1.19 19.08
CA ALA A 61 0.76 -1.97 19.85
C ALA A 61 2.03 -2.32 19.04
N PHE A 62 1.97 -2.30 17.71
CA PHE A 62 3.08 -2.66 16.83
C PHE A 62 3.62 -1.44 16.09
N LYS A 63 4.83 -1.02 16.46
CA LYS A 63 5.50 0.10 15.79
C LYS A 63 5.92 -0.27 14.38
N VAL A 64 5.41 0.47 13.40
CA VAL A 64 5.83 0.34 12.01
C VAL A 64 7.03 1.24 11.73
N LYS A 65 7.95 0.76 10.90
CA LYS A 65 9.15 1.49 10.51
C LYS A 65 8.79 2.74 9.72
N LYS A 66 9.35 3.89 10.09
CA LYS A 66 9.07 5.18 9.43
C LYS A 66 9.38 5.15 7.94
N GLU A 67 10.46 4.47 7.55
CA GLU A 67 10.88 4.34 6.16
C GLU A 67 9.82 3.62 5.32
N TYR A 68 9.12 2.65 5.91
CA TYR A 68 8.02 1.96 5.23
C TYR A 68 6.79 2.85 5.11
N ILE A 69 6.46 3.61 6.17
CA ILE A 69 5.34 4.58 6.14
C ILE A 69 5.58 5.62 5.03
N SER A 70 6.76 6.23 4.98
CA SER A 70 7.11 7.19 3.93
C SER A 70 7.03 6.57 2.53
N LEU A 71 7.49 5.32 2.37
CA LEU A 71 7.38 4.61 1.11
C LEU A 71 5.92 4.40 0.66
N LEU A 72 5.01 4.10 1.59
CA LEU A 72 3.58 3.96 1.29
C LEU A 72 2.96 5.28 0.83
N GLU A 73 3.24 6.37 1.54
CA GLU A 73 2.70 7.70 1.24
C GLU A 73 3.24 8.23 -0.09
N GLU A 74 4.55 8.12 -0.33
CA GLU A 74 5.23 8.73 -1.49
C GLU A 74 5.01 7.97 -2.82
N TYR A 75 5.03 6.63 -2.79
CA TYR A 75 5.00 5.82 -4.02
C TYR A 75 3.65 5.17 -4.29
N PHE A 76 2.82 5.00 -3.25
CA PHE A 76 1.54 4.30 -3.38
C PHE A 76 0.33 5.20 -3.09
N LYS A 77 0.55 6.50 -2.81
CA LYS A 77 -0.50 7.45 -2.37
C LYS A 77 -1.38 6.83 -1.28
N ALA A 78 -0.75 6.03 -0.43
CA ALA A 78 -1.46 5.23 0.55
C ALA A 78 -1.41 5.93 1.89
N PHE A 79 -2.56 5.99 2.54
CA PHE A 79 -2.63 6.51 3.89
C PHE A 79 -2.25 5.40 4.89
N PHE A 80 -1.45 5.75 5.90
CA PHE A 80 -1.09 4.83 6.96
C PHE A 80 -1.78 5.23 8.26
N GLN A 81 -2.44 4.28 8.92
CA GLN A 81 -3.18 4.53 10.16
C GLN A 81 -2.78 3.58 11.28
N GLU A 82 -2.38 4.15 12.41
CA GLU A 82 -2.28 3.42 13.68
C GLU A 82 -3.66 3.41 14.35
N VAL A 83 -4.17 2.23 14.65
CA VAL A 83 -5.51 2.04 15.24
C VAL A 83 -5.46 1.08 16.42
N ASP A 84 -6.43 1.17 17.34
CA ASP A 84 -6.56 0.20 18.43
C ASP A 84 -7.63 -0.83 18.06
N PHE A 85 -7.20 -1.94 17.45
CA PHE A 85 -8.12 -3.01 17.07
C PHE A 85 -8.60 -3.83 18.28
N SER A 86 -7.96 -3.69 19.44
CA SER A 86 -8.31 -4.46 20.63
C SER A 86 -9.37 -3.78 21.48
N ASN A 87 -9.24 -2.47 21.70
CA ASN A 87 -10.10 -1.72 22.63
C ASN A 87 -11.01 -0.69 21.93
N GLU A 88 -10.67 -0.23 20.72
CA GLU A 88 -11.45 0.77 19.99
C GLU A 88 -11.96 0.24 18.64
N THR A 89 -12.35 -1.03 18.57
CA THR A 89 -12.76 -1.72 17.33
C THR A 89 -13.79 -0.93 16.51
N GLU A 90 -14.88 -0.45 17.11
CA GLU A 90 -15.92 0.31 16.38
C GLU A 90 -15.36 1.60 15.77
N LYS A 91 -14.48 2.29 16.51
CA LYS A 91 -13.82 3.51 16.03
C LYS A 91 -12.83 3.19 14.91
N ALA A 92 -12.10 2.09 15.00
CA ALA A 92 -11.20 1.62 13.93
C ALA A 92 -11.99 1.27 12.66
N VAL A 93 -13.12 0.56 12.78
CA VAL A 93 -14.01 0.25 11.65
C VAL A 93 -14.56 1.52 11.02
N LYS A 94 -15.02 2.47 11.83
CA LYS A 94 -15.53 3.75 11.34
C LYS A 94 -14.44 4.52 10.59
N LEU A 95 -13.26 4.65 11.19
CA LEU A 95 -12.11 5.37 10.59
C LEU A 95 -11.66 4.77 9.25
N LEU A 96 -11.74 3.45 9.06
CA LEU A 96 -11.28 2.78 7.84
C LEU A 96 -12.33 2.74 6.72
N ASN A 97 -13.61 2.94 7.05
CA ASN A 97 -14.71 2.94 6.09
C ASN A 97 -15.15 4.36 5.66
N GLU A 98 -14.68 5.39 6.35
CA GLU A 98 -14.86 6.81 6.01
C GLU A 98 -13.75 7.30 5.06
#